data_AF-A0A0T5VHF5-F1
#
_entry.id   AF-A0A0T5VHF5-F1
#
_cell.length_a   1.000
_cell.length_b   1.000
_cell.length_c   1.000
_cell.angle_alpha   90.00
_cell.angle_beta   90.00
_cell.angle_gamma   90.00
#
_symmetry.space_group_name_H-M   'P 1'
#
loop_
_entity.id
_entity.type
_entity.pdbx_description
1 polymer ?
#
loop_
_entity_poly.entity_id
_entity_poly.type
_entity_poly.pdbx_seq_one_letter_code
_entity_poly.pdbx_strand_id
1 'polypeptide(L)'
;MFKPVNLAVQRLTDLFCICLYNRSCRHHCCCWHIPCIAFYICTSRAHQKSPHLTFTENGLTVKDRDFYNWENIEGFAFSIEEVGRDNAGSIYKNYITLSLKDGTSAKIPVSNLDRKADEILYLLNEHKWESDDAEMHSKQ
;
A
#
# COMPACT_ATOMS: atom_id res chain seq x y z
N MET A 1 18.27 -6.55 -12.54
CA MET A 1 19.30 -7.06 -11.61
C MET A 1 18.67 -7.13 -10.21
N PHE A 2 18.04 -8.25 -9.88
CA PHE A 2 17.38 -8.44 -8.58
C PHE A 2 18.38 -9.01 -7.58
N LYS A 3 18.66 -8.29 -6.49
CA LYS A 3 19.35 -8.85 -5.31
C LYS A 3 18.32 -9.31 -4.27
N PRO A 4 18.68 -10.33 -3.47
CA PRO A 4 17.73 -11.23 -2.83
C PRO A 4 17.47 -10.83 -1.38
N VAL A 5 16.21 -10.60 -1.04
CA VAL A 5 15.78 -10.55 0.37
C VAL A 5 14.57 -11.45 0.49
N ASN A 6 14.83 -12.75 0.73
CA ASN A 6 13.98 -13.64 1.53
C ASN A 6 14.37 -15.13 1.43
N LEU A 7 15.51 -15.49 0.81
CA LEU A 7 15.93 -16.89 0.76
C LEU A 7 16.22 -17.49 2.15
N ALA A 8 16.56 -16.66 3.16
CA ALA A 8 16.83 -17.12 4.52
C ALA A 8 15.56 -17.43 5.34
N VAL A 9 14.49 -16.64 5.15
CA VAL A 9 13.19 -16.86 5.81
C VAL A 9 12.51 -18.09 5.19
N GLN A 10 12.60 -18.24 3.87
CA GLN A 10 12.03 -19.38 3.15
C GLN A 10 12.70 -20.71 3.52
N ARG A 11 14.04 -20.72 3.69
CA ARG A 11 14.77 -21.93 4.08
C ARG A 11 14.57 -22.35 5.54
N LEU A 12 14.31 -21.41 6.44
CA LEU A 12 13.96 -21.71 7.83
C LEU A 12 12.56 -22.35 7.94
N THR A 13 11.60 -21.93 7.12
CA THR A 13 10.27 -22.55 7.03
C THR A 13 10.28 -23.92 6.37
N ASP A 14 11.11 -24.14 5.33
CA ASP A 14 11.24 -25.45 4.69
C ASP A 14 11.86 -26.50 5.64
N LEU A 15 12.86 -26.11 6.43
CA LEU A 15 13.46 -26.97 7.45
C LEU A 15 12.48 -27.30 8.60
N PHE A 16 11.64 -26.34 9.01
CA PHE A 16 10.61 -26.58 10.02
C PHE A 16 9.54 -27.58 9.54
N CYS A 17 9.13 -27.48 8.27
CA CYS A 17 8.21 -28.43 7.64
C CYS A 17 8.82 -29.84 7.50
N ILE A 18 10.10 -29.96 7.10
CA ILE A 18 10.76 -31.27 6.93
C ILE A 18 11.06 -31.93 8.29
N CYS A 19 11.42 -31.16 9.33
CA CYS A 19 11.65 -31.70 10.68
C CYS A 19 10.36 -32.24 11.34
N LEU A 20 9.20 -31.65 11.04
CA LEU A 20 7.90 -32.19 11.47
C LEU A 20 7.46 -33.41 10.63
N TYR A 21 7.92 -33.52 9.39
CA TYR A 21 7.57 -34.61 8.47
C TYR A 21 8.24 -35.96 8.83
N ASN A 22 9.48 -35.94 9.33
CA ASN A 22 10.24 -37.19 9.55
C ASN A 22 10.01 -37.89 10.90
N ARG A 23 9.38 -37.24 11.89
CA ARG A 23 9.26 -37.82 13.24
C ARG A 23 7.89 -38.43 13.58
N SER A 24 6.86 -38.20 12.76
CA SER A 24 5.49 -38.62 13.11
C SER A 24 4.75 -39.45 12.05
N CYS A 25 5.41 -39.91 10.99
CA CYS A 25 4.79 -40.84 10.03
C CYS A 25 4.84 -42.30 10.52
N ARG A 26 4.22 -42.57 11.67
CA ARG A 26 3.62 -43.87 11.95
C ARG A 26 2.25 -43.64 12.55
N HIS A 27 1.25 -43.93 11.72
CA HIS A 27 -0.14 -44.17 12.06
C HIS A 27 -0.97 -42.92 12.37
N HIS A 28 -2.01 -42.74 11.54
CA HIS A 28 -3.15 -41.82 11.69
C HIS A 28 -2.84 -40.33 11.62
N CYS A 29 -3.00 -39.71 10.44
CA CYS A 29 -3.36 -38.28 10.36
C CYS A 29 -3.78 -37.84 8.93
N CYS A 30 -4.85 -38.43 8.38
CA CYS A 30 -5.50 -37.88 7.18
C CYS A 30 -6.53 -36.77 7.48
N CYS A 31 -6.71 -36.37 8.74
CA CYS A 31 -7.77 -35.41 9.14
C CYS A 31 -7.28 -34.02 9.58
N TRP A 32 -5.96 -33.77 9.66
CA TRP A 32 -5.41 -32.53 10.24
C TRP A 32 -4.76 -31.57 9.24
N HIS A 33 -4.72 -31.90 7.94
CA HIS A 33 -4.12 -31.02 6.91
C HIS A 33 -5.03 -29.88 6.45
N ILE A 34 -6.35 -30.13 6.34
CA ILE A 34 -7.33 -29.13 5.92
C ILE A 34 -7.43 -27.92 6.87
N PRO A 35 -7.47 -28.09 8.21
CA PRO A 35 -7.61 -26.94 9.11
C PRO A 35 -6.39 -26.01 9.07
N CYS A 36 -5.18 -26.53 8.88
CA CYS A 36 -3.98 -25.68 8.81
C CYS A 36 -3.92 -24.84 7.53
N ILE A 37 -4.35 -25.38 6.39
CA ILE A 37 -4.41 -24.63 5.12
C ILE A 37 -5.53 -23.60 5.17
N ALA A 38 -6.71 -23.96 5.70
CA ALA A 38 -7.82 -23.03 5.89
C ALA A 38 -7.43 -21.90 6.84
N PHE A 39 -6.76 -22.21 7.96
CA PHE A 39 -6.25 -21.22 8.89
C PHE A 39 -5.21 -20.31 8.24
N TYR A 40 -4.28 -20.86 7.44
CA TYR A 40 -3.31 -20.07 6.68
C TYR A 40 -4.00 -19.14 5.68
N ILE A 41 -4.96 -19.61 4.88
CA ILE A 41 -5.68 -18.78 3.91
C ILE A 41 -6.48 -17.69 4.62
N CYS A 42 -7.17 -18.00 5.73
CA CYS A 42 -7.91 -17.03 6.52
C CYS A 42 -7.01 -15.98 7.16
N THR A 43 -5.87 -16.38 7.74
CA THR A 43 -4.90 -15.44 8.32
C THR A 43 -4.19 -14.62 7.25
N SER A 44 -3.89 -15.18 6.08
CA SER A 44 -3.32 -14.47 4.93
C SER A 44 -4.27 -13.40 4.39
N ARG A 45 -5.56 -13.73 4.26
CA ARG A 45 -6.61 -12.77 3.86
C ARG A 45 -6.84 -11.71 4.94
N ALA A 46 -6.82 -12.08 6.21
CA ALA A 46 -6.94 -11.11 7.31
C ALA A 46 -5.73 -10.17 7.40
N HIS A 47 -4.56 -10.59 6.89
CA HIS A 47 -3.35 -9.76 6.81
C HIS A 47 -3.22 -8.97 5.51
N GLN A 48 -4.15 -9.09 4.56
CA GLN A 48 -4.25 -8.15 3.44
C GLN A 48 -4.71 -6.80 4.01
N LYS A 49 -3.74 -5.99 4.45
CA LYS A 49 -3.97 -4.57 4.71
C LYS A 49 -4.55 -3.97 3.42
N SER A 50 -5.75 -3.39 3.51
CA SER A 50 -6.29 -2.64 2.38
C SER A 50 -5.27 -1.56 2.03
N PRO A 51 -4.98 -1.36 0.73
CA PRO A 51 -4.03 -0.34 0.33
C PRO A 51 -4.54 1.00 0.84
N HIS A 52 -3.68 1.70 1.58
CA HIS A 52 -3.93 3.02 2.13
C HIS A 52 -4.21 4.06 1.04
N LEU A 53 -3.74 3.82 -0.19
CA LEU A 53 -4.14 4.56 -1.38
C LEU A 53 -4.69 3.62 -2.44
N THR A 54 -5.93 3.90 -2.86
CA THR A 54 -6.57 3.21 -3.98
C THR A 54 -6.83 4.20 -5.10
N PHE A 55 -6.25 3.95 -6.26
CA PHE A 55 -6.50 4.70 -7.48
C PHE A 55 -7.69 4.06 -8.19
N THR A 56 -8.70 4.88 -8.51
CA THR A 56 -9.90 4.46 -9.23
C THR A 56 -10.06 5.32 -10.47
N GLU A 57 -10.91 4.90 -11.40
CA GLU A 57 -11.21 5.67 -12.62
C GLU A 57 -11.75 7.08 -12.29
N ASN A 58 -12.48 7.24 -11.17
CA ASN A 58 -13.13 8.49 -10.80
C ASN A 58 -12.31 9.37 -9.84
N GLY A 59 -11.31 8.81 -9.18
CA GLY A 59 -10.57 9.54 -8.15
C GLY A 59 -9.61 8.71 -7.31
N LEU A 60 -9.04 9.37 -6.32
CA LEU A 60 -8.15 8.79 -5.32
C LEU A 60 -8.92 8.55 -4.02
N THR A 61 -8.87 7.31 -3.52
CA THR A 61 -9.36 6.97 -2.18
C THR A 61 -8.18 6.81 -1.22
N VAL A 62 -8.24 7.50 -0.08
CA VAL A 62 -7.26 7.41 1.02
C VAL A 62 -7.91 6.69 2.19
N LYS A 63 -7.34 5.57 2.62
CA LYS A 63 -7.73 4.83 3.84
C LYS A 63 -9.22 4.48 3.92
N ASP A 64 -9.86 4.21 2.79
CA ASP A 64 -11.29 3.89 2.70
C ASP A 64 -12.22 4.96 3.34
N ARG A 65 -11.73 6.19 3.57
CA ARG A 65 -12.47 7.28 4.24
C ARG A 65 -12.56 8.54 3.42
N ASP A 66 -11.44 8.97 2.85
CA ASP A 66 -11.37 10.22 2.10
C ASP A 66 -11.34 9.90 0.61
N PHE A 67 -12.24 10.52 -0.16
CA PHE A 67 -12.30 10.36 -1.61
C PHE A 67 -12.08 11.71 -2.28
N TYR A 68 -11.15 11.75 -3.21
CA TYR A 68 -10.79 12.94 -3.98
C TYR A 68 -11.01 12.66 -5.46
N ASN A 69 -12.03 13.29 -6.05
CA ASN A 69 -12.32 13.18 -7.48
C ASN A 69 -11.17 13.82 -8.29
N TRP A 70 -10.72 13.16 -9.37
CA TRP A 70 -9.69 13.68 -10.26
C TRP A 70 -10.03 15.07 -10.81
N GLU A 71 -11.30 15.31 -11.15
CA GLU A 71 -11.77 16.60 -11.63
C GLU A 71 -11.62 17.72 -10.59
N ASN A 72 -11.66 17.38 -9.29
CA ASN A 72 -11.52 18.37 -8.21
C ASN A 72 -10.05 18.59 -7.82
N ILE A 73 -9.15 17.71 -8.23
CA ILE A 73 -7.71 17.84 -7.97
C ILE A 73 -7.12 18.81 -8.98
N GLU A 74 -6.64 19.96 -8.50
CA GLU A 74 -5.93 20.95 -9.31
C GLU A 74 -4.48 20.49 -9.57
N GLY A 75 -3.82 19.96 -8.54
CA GLY A 75 -2.45 19.50 -8.64
C GLY A 75 -2.00 18.75 -7.40
N PHE A 76 -0.77 18.24 -7.43
CA PHE A 76 -0.18 17.53 -6.32
C PHE A 76 1.33 17.77 -6.25
N ALA A 77 1.87 17.78 -5.03
CA ALA A 77 3.29 18.02 -4.79
C ALA A 77 3.78 17.28 -3.55
N PHE A 78 5.07 16.97 -3.53
CA PHE A 78 5.75 16.52 -2.33
C PHE A 78 6.07 17.71 -1.43
N SER A 79 5.75 17.62 -0.14
CA SER A 79 6.03 18.66 0.85
C SER A 79 6.71 18.08 2.09
N ILE A 80 7.58 18.88 2.70
CA ILE A 80 8.26 18.56 3.96
C ILE A 80 7.79 19.59 4.98
N GLU A 81 7.30 19.13 6.13
CA GLU A 81 6.78 20.00 7.19
C GLU A 81 7.46 19.66 8.51
N GLU A 82 7.90 20.69 9.23
CA GLU A 82 8.41 20.56 10.59
C GLU A 82 7.22 20.37 11.53
N VAL A 83 7.18 19.22 12.22
CA VAL A 83 6.04 18.84 13.08
C VAL A 83 6.36 18.92 14.57
N GLY A 84 7.58 19.30 14.91
CA GLY A 84 8.02 19.43 16.28
C GLY A 84 9.52 19.57 16.38
N ARG A 85 10.00 19.74 17.61
CA ARG A 85 11.42 19.85 17.93
C ARG A 85 11.69 19.04 19.19
N ASP A 86 12.70 18.20 19.14
CA ASP A 86 13.18 17.44 20.30
C ASP A 86 14.61 17.87 20.68
N ASN A 87 15.18 17.17 21.66
CA ASN A 87 16.55 17.44 22.12
C ASN A 87 17.62 17.07 21.08
N ALA A 88 17.27 16.38 20.00
CA ALA A 88 18.14 16.00 18.90
C ALA A 88 17.99 16.91 17.66
N GLY A 89 16.92 17.70 17.57
CA GLY A 89 16.71 18.70 16.52
C GLY A 89 15.25 18.87 16.11
N SER A 90 15.05 19.51 14.96
CA SER A 90 13.72 19.64 14.34
C SER A 90 13.29 18.31 13.71
N ILE A 91 12.06 17.91 13.97
CA ILE A 91 11.44 16.70 13.45
C ILE A 91 10.64 17.07 12.20
N TYR A 92 11.02 16.50 11.07
CA TYR A 92 10.34 16.70 9.79
C TYR A 92 9.49 15.49 9.42
N LYS A 93 8.31 15.74 8.87
CA LYS A 93 7.47 14.73 8.23
C LYS A 93 7.26 15.07 6.77
N ASN A 94 7.24 14.02 5.96
CA ASN A 94 7.04 14.12 4.53
C ASN A 94 5.57 13.84 4.20
N TYR A 95 4.99 14.66 3.35
CA TYR A 95 3.61 14.57 2.89
C TYR A 95 3.54 14.64 1.36
N ILE A 96 2.51 14.02 0.81
CA ILE A 96 2.00 14.34 -0.51
C ILE A 96 0.83 15.29 -0.29
N THR A 97 0.94 16.51 -0.81
CA THR A 97 -0.09 17.53 -0.75
C THR A 97 -0.90 17.48 -2.04
N LEU A 98 -2.20 17.31 -1.94
CA LEU A 98 -3.15 17.49 -3.03
C LEU A 98 -3.74 18.89 -2.92
N SER A 99 -3.63 19.68 -3.99
CA SER A 99 -4.31 20.98 -4.13
C SER A 99 -5.66 20.75 -4.80
N LEU A 100 -6.72 21.26 -4.21
CA LEU A 100 -8.08 21.13 -4.70
C LEU A 100 -8.56 22.45 -5.33
N LYS A 101 -9.45 22.36 -6.32
CA LYS A 101 -9.98 23.54 -7.05
C LYS A 101 -10.75 24.52 -6.15
N ASP A 102 -11.22 24.07 -4.98
CA ASP A 102 -11.89 24.91 -3.98
C ASP A 102 -10.91 25.75 -3.13
N GLY A 103 -9.61 25.66 -3.41
CA GLY A 103 -8.54 26.36 -2.68
C GLY A 103 -8.09 25.65 -1.40
N THR A 104 -8.68 24.49 -1.08
CA THR A 104 -8.24 23.66 0.04
C THR A 104 -7.09 22.73 -0.37
N SER A 105 -6.41 22.16 0.62
CA SER A 105 -5.37 21.16 0.38
C SER A 105 -5.49 19.97 1.32
N ALA A 106 -5.28 18.77 0.78
CA ALA A 106 -5.25 17.53 1.54
C ALA A 106 -3.80 17.07 1.70
N LYS A 107 -3.40 16.74 2.93
CA LYS A 107 -2.05 16.24 3.24
C LYS A 107 -2.09 14.75 3.54
N ILE A 108 -1.40 13.97 2.72
CA ILE A 108 -1.28 12.52 2.86
C ILE A 108 0.12 12.20 3.40
N PRO A 109 0.26 11.69 4.64
CA PRO A 109 1.57 11.36 5.20
C PRO A 109 2.24 10.25 4.40
N VAL A 110 3.51 10.44 4.04
CA VAL A 110 4.29 9.44 3.29
C VAL A 110 4.45 8.13 4.07
N SER A 111 4.45 8.20 5.41
CA SER A 111 4.46 7.02 6.28
C SER A 111 3.24 6.11 6.12
N ASN A 112 2.17 6.62 5.50
CA ASN A 112 0.94 5.88 5.24
C ASN A 112 0.90 5.31 3.82
N LEU A 113 1.94 5.45 3.02
CA LEU A 113 1.97 4.92 1.65
C LEU A 113 2.41 3.46 1.65
N ASP A 114 1.72 2.61 0.90
CA ASP A 114 2.14 1.21 0.70
C ASP A 114 3.25 1.07 -0.35
N ARG A 115 3.59 2.18 -1.02
CA ARG A 115 4.58 2.29 -2.09
C ARG A 115 5.49 3.49 -1.84
N LYS A 116 6.59 3.58 -2.61
CA LYS A 116 7.49 4.73 -2.51
C LYS A 116 6.81 5.99 -3.04
N ALA A 117 7.18 7.16 -2.49
CA ALA A 117 6.54 8.43 -2.82
C ALA A 117 6.68 8.81 -4.30
N ASP A 118 7.81 8.50 -4.93
CA ASP A 118 8.06 8.69 -6.36
C ASP A 118 7.10 7.88 -7.24
N GLU A 119 6.85 6.62 -6.86
CA GLU A 119 5.89 5.76 -7.56
C GLU A 119 4.46 6.27 -7.42
N ILE A 120 4.08 6.75 -6.23
CA ILE A 120 2.76 7.35 -6.00
C ILE A 120 2.58 8.63 -6.81
N LEU A 121 3.59 9.49 -6.88
CA LEU A 121 3.54 10.71 -7.69
C LEU A 121 3.42 10.40 -9.19
N TYR A 122 4.10 9.36 -9.65
CA TYR A 122 3.97 8.90 -11.03
C TYR A 122 2.53 8.44 -11.33
N LEU A 123 1.95 7.59 -10.48
CA LEU A 123 0.57 7.11 -10.64
C LEU A 123 -0.47 8.24 -10.54
N LEU A 124 -0.26 9.22 -9.66
CA LEU A 124 -1.11 10.40 -9.58
C LEU A 124 -1.09 11.19 -10.89
N ASN A 125 0.07 11.30 -11.53
CA ASN A 125 0.22 12.01 -12.78
C ASN A 125 -0.40 11.27 -13.97
N GLU A 126 -0.21 9.95 -14.03
CA GLU A 126 -0.80 9.09 -15.06
C GLU A 126 -2.34 9.18 -15.04
N HIS A 127 -2.95 8.93 -13.88
CA HIS A 127 -4.42 8.96 -13.76
C HIS A 127 -5.03 10.35 -13.93
N LYS A 128 -4.35 11.41 -13.46
CA LYS A 128 -4.84 12.78 -13.68
C LYS A 128 -4.81 13.13 -15.17
N TRP A 129 -3.76 12.75 -15.89
CA TRP A 129 -3.65 13.02 -17.32
C TRP A 129 -4.72 12.27 -18.12
N GLU A 130 -4.97 11.00 -17.80
CA GLU A 130 -6.06 10.21 -18.41
C GLU A 130 -7.44 10.85 -18.15
N SER A 131 -7.68 11.32 -16.93
CA SER A 131 -8.94 11.99 -16.57
C SER A 131 -9.13 13.32 -17.32
N ASP A 132 -8.07 14.14 -17.38
CA ASP A 132 -8.13 15.45 -18.05
C ASP A 132 -8.34 15.28 -19.57
N ASP A 133 -7.76 14.24 -20.19
CA ASP A 133 -7.95 13.91 -21.61
C ASP A 133 -9.37 13.38 -21.90
N ALA A 134 -9.89 12.51 -21.03
CA ALA A 134 -11.27 12.01 -21.13
C ALA A 134 -12.30 13.13 -20.99
N GLU A 135 -12.07 14.09 -20.08
CA GLU A 135 -12.92 15.28 -19.92
C GLU A 135 -12.93 16.12 -21.20
N MET A 136 -11.76 16.32 -21.81
CA MET A 136 -11.60 17.10 -23.05
C MET A 136 -12.35 16.45 -24.23
N HIS A 137 -12.30 15.13 -24.34
CA HIS A 137 -13.00 14.38 -25.39
C HIS A 137 -14.51 14.32 -25.20
N SER A 138 -15.03 14.41 -23.97
CA SER A 138 -16.48 14.41 -23.71
C SER A 138 -17.17 15.75 -24.05
N LYS A 139 -16.40 16.84 -24.16
CA LYS A 139 -16.91 18.21 -24.41
C LYS A 139 -16.90 18.60 -25.90
N GLN A 140 -16.50 17.69 -26.80
CA GLN A 140 -16.59 17.83 -28.26
C GLN A 140 -17.87 17.19 -28.81
#